data_AF-A0A2E6CA29-F1
#
_entry.id   AF-A0A2E6CA29-F1
#
_cell.length_a   1.000
_cell.length_b   1.000
_cell.length_c   1.000
_cell.angle_alpha   90.00
_cell.angle_beta   90.00
_cell.angle_gamma   90.00
#
_symmetry.space_group_name_H-M   'P 1'
#
loop_
_entity.id
_entity.type
_entity.pdbx_description
1 polymer ?
#
loop_
_entity_poly.entity_id
_entity_poly.type
_entity_poly.pdbx_seq_one_letter_code
_entity_poly.pdbx_strand_id
1 'polypeptide(L)'
;MTYITEILKSCWLLLLCLILARFVGFPANFTPILACAVFLPFMTNNKYIQMFLPVGVLVITDPFLGLYSSMPIVYLCIISTSIITTLFSIYNFKNMILSGVIGVGIWHVLVNFSVWFTGLSGLSLASTYIAAIPFDLRLLSSTILFSSLFYLFRYSVLGWYSRLDSN
;
A
#
# COMPACT_ATOMS: atom_id res chain seq x y z
N MET A 1 -22.09 -15.21 12.69
CA MET A 1 -20.78 -15.62 13.23
C MET A 1 -19.81 -16.01 12.11
N THR A 2 -20.28 -16.73 11.08
CA THR A 2 -19.56 -17.07 9.83
C THR A 2 -18.97 -15.86 9.08
N TYR A 3 -19.73 -14.76 8.93
CA TYR A 3 -19.24 -13.56 8.23
C TYR A 3 -17.99 -12.92 8.88
N ILE A 4 -17.95 -12.85 10.21
CA ILE A 4 -16.81 -12.28 10.95
C ILE A 4 -15.58 -13.18 10.81
N THR A 5 -15.76 -14.51 10.85
CA THR A 5 -14.65 -15.45 10.64
C THR A 5 -14.06 -15.38 9.24
N GLU A 6 -14.86 -15.12 8.20
CA GLU A 6 -14.36 -14.99 6.81
C GLU A 6 -13.62 -13.66 6.56
N ILE A 7 -14.07 -12.57 7.18
CA ILE A 7 -13.31 -11.30 7.17
C ILE A 7 -11.95 -11.49 7.85
N LEU A 8 -11.92 -12.16 9.00
CA LEU A 8 -10.67 -12.45 9.70
C LEU A 8 -9.73 -13.32 8.86
N LYS A 9 -10.25 -14.35 8.18
CA LYS A 9 -9.46 -15.17 7.22
C LYS A 9 -8.93 -14.33 6.06
N SER A 10 -9.72 -13.42 5.52
CA SER A 10 -9.31 -12.55 4.41
C SER A 10 -8.23 -11.55 4.85
N CYS A 11 -8.36 -10.97 6.04
CA CYS A 11 -7.33 -10.11 6.65
C CYS A 11 -6.03 -10.88 6.89
N TRP A 12 -6.11 -12.12 7.38
CA TRP A 12 -4.94 -12.98 7.60
C TRP A 12 -4.25 -13.34 6.28
N LEU A 13 -5.01 -13.67 5.25
CA LEU A 13 -4.46 -13.96 3.92
C LEU A 13 -3.77 -12.74 3.32
N LEU A 14 -4.39 -11.55 3.44
CA LEU A 14 -3.78 -10.30 2.97
C LEU A 14 -2.47 -10.04 3.70
N LEU A 15 -2.45 -10.16 5.03
CA LEU A 15 -1.24 -10.01 5.84
C LEU A 15 -0.13 -10.99 5.42
N LEU A 16 -0.48 -12.27 5.25
CA LEU A 16 0.47 -13.30 4.82
C LEU A 16 1.05 -12.97 3.45
N CYS A 17 0.21 -12.61 2.47
CA CYS A 17 0.65 -12.22 1.13
C CYS A 17 1.57 -11.00 1.16
N LEU A 18 1.27 -10.00 2.00
CA LEU A 18 2.11 -8.80 2.14
C LEU A 18 3.48 -9.14 2.72
N ILE A 19 3.52 -9.96 3.78
CA ILE A 19 4.77 -10.42 4.38
C ILE A 19 5.58 -11.22 3.36
N LEU A 20 4.98 -12.23 2.72
CA LEU A 20 5.65 -13.04 1.71
C LEU A 20 6.19 -12.20 0.56
N ALA A 21 5.41 -11.25 0.04
CA ALA A 21 5.84 -10.35 -1.03
C ALA A 21 7.09 -9.54 -0.66
N ARG A 22 7.31 -9.21 0.62
CA ARG A 22 8.52 -8.50 1.05
C ARG A 22 9.77 -9.39 1.02
N PHE A 23 9.63 -10.69 1.24
CA PHE A 23 10.74 -11.65 1.23
C PHE A 23 11.01 -12.28 -0.15
N VAL A 24 10.11 -12.13 -1.11
CA VAL A 24 10.28 -12.62 -2.50
C VAL A 24 11.34 -11.84 -3.28
N GLY A 25 11.77 -10.66 -2.81
CA GLY A 25 12.84 -9.89 -3.44
C GLY A 25 12.41 -9.13 -4.70
N PHE A 26 11.22 -8.53 -4.69
CA PHE A 26 10.80 -7.63 -5.78
C PHE A 26 11.79 -6.47 -5.98
N PRO A 27 11.87 -5.91 -7.20
CA PRO A 27 12.62 -4.69 -7.44
C PRO A 27 12.21 -3.57 -6.47
N ALA A 28 13.16 -2.72 -6.11
CA ALA A 28 12.87 -1.55 -5.28
C ALA A 28 11.70 -0.75 -5.86
N ASN A 29 10.81 -0.28 -4.98
CA ASN A 29 9.59 0.47 -5.31
C ASN A 29 8.55 -0.32 -6.14
N PHE A 30 8.66 -1.64 -6.25
CA PHE A 30 7.58 -2.51 -6.73
C PHE A 30 7.04 -3.33 -5.56
N THR A 31 5.89 -2.93 -5.01
CA THR A 31 5.43 -3.50 -3.73
C THR A 31 3.91 -3.42 -3.56
N PRO A 32 3.28 -4.42 -2.91
CA PRO A 32 1.86 -4.37 -2.57
C PRO A 32 1.55 -3.51 -1.32
N ILE A 33 2.55 -2.91 -0.65
CA ILE A 33 2.32 -2.20 0.62
C ILE A 33 1.45 -0.95 0.44
N LEU A 34 1.76 -0.11 -0.56
CA LEU A 34 0.95 1.08 -0.85
C LEU A 34 -0.44 0.69 -1.39
N ALA A 35 -0.53 -0.42 -2.14
CA ALA A 35 -1.80 -1.01 -2.56
C ALA A 35 -2.66 -1.45 -1.36
N CYS A 36 -2.05 -2.02 -0.31
CA CYS A 36 -2.75 -2.37 0.92
C CYS A 36 -3.30 -1.12 1.61
N ALA A 37 -2.50 -0.06 1.74
CA ALA A 37 -2.93 1.20 2.34
C ALA A 37 -4.21 1.76 1.70
N VAL A 38 -4.29 1.73 0.36
CA VAL A 38 -5.48 2.23 -0.36
C VAL A 38 -6.64 1.22 -0.39
N PHE A 39 -6.36 -0.08 -0.23
CA PHE A 39 -7.40 -1.10 -0.28
C PHE A 39 -8.13 -1.31 1.05
N LEU A 40 -7.49 -1.02 2.18
CA LEU A 40 -8.01 -1.35 3.52
C LEU A 40 -9.42 -0.85 3.86
N PRO A 41 -9.92 0.31 3.37
CA PRO A 41 -11.31 0.71 3.62
C PRO A 41 -12.36 -0.27 3.07
N PHE A 42 -12.02 -1.12 2.10
CA PHE A 42 -12.93 -2.17 1.62
C PHE A 42 -13.00 -3.39 2.55
N MET A 43 -12.05 -3.54 3.47
CA MET A 43 -11.95 -4.70 4.36
C MET A 43 -12.50 -4.44 5.76
N THR A 44 -12.36 -3.22 6.27
CA THR A 44 -12.74 -2.88 7.64
C THR A 44 -13.19 -1.44 7.75
N ASN A 45 -14.10 -1.15 8.68
CA ASN A 45 -14.50 0.22 9.04
C ASN A 45 -13.62 0.83 10.15
N ASN A 46 -12.72 0.03 10.76
CA ASN A 46 -11.86 0.50 11.82
C ASN A 46 -10.69 1.32 11.24
N LYS A 47 -10.75 2.65 11.43
CA LYS A 47 -9.74 3.60 10.93
C LYS A 47 -8.33 3.33 11.48
N TYR A 48 -8.19 2.84 12.71
CA TYR A 48 -6.88 2.49 13.27
C TYR A 48 -6.24 1.34 12.50
N ILE A 49 -7.01 0.31 12.15
CA ILE A 49 -6.51 -0.81 11.33
C ILE A 49 -6.13 -0.30 9.94
N GLN A 50 -6.99 0.52 9.31
CA GLN A 50 -6.71 1.11 8.00
C GLN A 50 -5.39 1.89 7.99
N MET A 51 -5.12 2.67 9.05
CA MET A 51 -3.93 3.52 9.16
C MET A 51 -2.65 2.75 9.51
N PHE A 52 -2.72 1.88 10.51
CA PHE A 52 -1.53 1.29 11.11
C PHE A 52 -1.15 -0.08 10.56
N LEU A 53 -2.07 -0.83 9.96
CA LEU A 53 -1.75 -2.17 9.44
C LEU A 53 -0.66 -2.14 8.35
N PRO A 54 -0.72 -1.28 7.31
CA PRO A 54 0.31 -1.27 6.27
C PRO A 54 1.70 -0.92 6.81
N VAL A 55 1.75 0.06 7.72
CA VAL A 55 3.00 0.51 8.35
C VAL A 55 3.52 -0.53 9.35
N GLY A 56 2.61 -1.18 10.08
CA GLY A 56 2.94 -2.26 11.01
C GLY A 56 3.65 -3.41 10.31
N VAL A 57 3.21 -3.78 9.09
CA VAL A 57 3.92 -4.76 8.27
C VAL A 57 5.36 -4.33 7.99
N LEU A 58 5.59 -3.07 7.64
CA LEU A 58 6.95 -2.55 7.43
C LEU A 58 7.80 -2.62 8.70
N VAL A 59 7.28 -2.06 9.80
CA VAL A 59 7.98 -2.02 11.09
C VAL A 59 8.40 -3.42 11.56
N ILE A 60 7.56 -4.43 11.32
CA ILE A 60 7.85 -5.81 11.69
C ILE A 60 8.87 -6.45 10.75
N THR A 61 8.86 -6.14 9.45
CA THR A 61 9.66 -6.85 8.44
C THR A 61 11.01 -6.21 8.14
N ASP A 62 11.14 -4.89 8.25
CA ASP A 62 12.38 -4.15 7.94
C ASP A 62 13.58 -4.60 8.80
N PRO A 63 13.44 -4.91 10.10
CA PRO A 63 14.55 -5.46 10.89
C PRO A 63 15.14 -6.77 10.34
N PHE A 64 14.34 -7.56 9.60
CA PHE A 64 14.79 -8.81 8.99
C PHE A 64 15.38 -8.61 7.58
N LEU A 65 15.01 -7.53 6.89
CA LEU A 65 15.46 -7.23 5.52
C LEU A 65 16.65 -6.27 5.48
N GLY A 66 16.91 -5.57 6.58
CA GLY A 66 17.95 -4.57 6.71
C GLY A 66 17.37 -3.16 6.80
N LEU A 67 17.85 -2.39 7.78
CA LEU A 67 17.43 -1.01 7.99
C LEU A 67 18.15 -0.06 7.03
N TYR A 68 17.45 0.96 6.55
CA TYR A 68 17.98 1.95 5.62
C TYR A 68 17.60 3.38 6.03
N SER A 69 18.39 4.38 5.62
CA SER A 69 18.30 5.76 6.11
C SER A 69 16.96 6.44 5.81
N SER A 70 16.37 6.20 4.65
CA SER A 70 15.09 6.78 4.24
C SER A 70 13.86 6.02 4.78
N MET A 71 14.04 4.97 5.58
CA MET A 71 12.95 4.15 6.14
C MET A 71 11.88 4.97 6.87
N PRO A 72 12.21 5.94 7.75
CA PRO A 72 11.18 6.74 8.43
C PRO A 72 10.31 7.55 7.47
N ILE A 73 10.90 8.03 6.35
CA ILE A 73 10.17 8.79 5.33
C ILE A 73 9.26 7.87 4.53
N VAL A 74 9.67 6.63 4.26
CA VAL A 74 8.80 5.61 3.66
C VAL A 74 7.59 5.34 4.57
N TYR A 75 7.80 5.15 5.87
CA TYR A 75 6.71 4.92 6.82
C TYR A 75 5.74 6.10 6.85
N LEU A 76 6.28 7.32 6.81
CA LEU A 76 5.50 8.54 6.71
C LEU A 76 4.64 8.56 5.43
N CYS A 77 5.19 8.21 4.28
CA CYS A 77 4.42 8.18 3.03
C CYS A 77 3.26 7.16 3.09
N ILE A 78 3.52 5.98 3.64
CA ILE A 78 2.51 4.93 3.77
C ILE A 78 1.42 5.34 4.77
N ILE A 79 1.77 5.91 5.93
CA ILE A 79 0.77 6.35 6.89
C ILE A 79 -0.03 7.54 6.37
N SER A 80 0.61 8.52 5.72
CA SER A 80 -0.08 9.66 5.09
C SER A 80 -1.06 9.20 4.01
N THR A 81 -0.67 8.24 3.17
CA THR A 81 -1.58 7.68 2.16
C THR A 81 -2.76 6.98 2.82
N SER A 82 -2.50 6.20 3.88
CA SER A 82 -3.55 5.50 4.62
C SER A 82 -4.53 6.48 5.26
N ILE A 83 -4.03 7.57 5.86
CA ILE A 83 -4.87 8.63 6.43
C ILE A 83 -5.75 9.26 5.35
N ILE A 84 -5.17 9.72 4.23
CA ILE A 84 -5.91 10.36 3.13
C ILE A 84 -6.99 9.42 2.59
N THR A 85 -6.64 8.14 2.43
CA THR A 85 -7.56 7.10 2.04
C THR A 85 -8.78 7.02 2.97
N THR A 86 -8.58 7.12 4.29
CA THR A 86 -9.67 7.08 5.28
C THR A 86 -10.57 8.33 5.31
N LEU A 87 -10.15 9.43 4.66
CA LEU A 87 -10.89 10.70 4.66
C LEU A 87 -12.00 10.73 3.60
N PHE A 88 -11.99 9.83 2.63
CA PHE A 88 -13.05 9.73 1.63
C PHE A 88 -14.38 9.33 2.27
N SER A 89 -15.40 10.15 2.09
CA SER A 89 -16.76 9.90 2.61
C SER A 89 -17.46 8.71 1.93
N ILE A 90 -17.23 8.54 0.62
CA ILE A 90 -17.70 7.40 -0.16
C ILE A 90 -16.45 6.70 -0.72
N TYR A 91 -16.24 5.43 -0.37
CA TYR A 91 -15.11 4.67 -0.88
C TYR A 91 -15.55 3.70 -1.97
N ASN A 92 -15.00 3.86 -3.17
CA ASN A 92 -15.28 3.05 -4.35
C ASN A 92 -13.98 2.84 -5.16
N PHE A 93 -14.02 2.01 -6.19
CA PHE A 93 -12.84 1.66 -6.99
C PHE A 93 -12.12 2.90 -7.55
N LYS A 94 -12.85 3.93 -8.00
CA LYS A 94 -12.24 5.16 -8.52
C LYS A 94 -11.49 5.91 -7.42
N ASN A 95 -12.08 6.03 -6.24
CA ASN A 95 -11.45 6.70 -5.10
C ASN A 95 -10.24 5.91 -4.57
N MET A 96 -10.23 4.58 -4.70
CA MET A 96 -9.06 3.75 -4.43
C MET A 96 -7.90 4.05 -5.38
N ILE A 97 -8.15 4.06 -6.69
CA ILE A 97 -7.12 4.39 -7.67
C ILE A 97 -6.61 5.83 -7.47
N LEU A 98 -7.52 6.78 -7.23
CA LEU A 98 -7.16 8.16 -6.92
C LEU A 98 -6.30 8.27 -5.65
N SER A 99 -6.65 7.55 -4.59
CA SER A 99 -5.85 7.49 -3.36
C SER A 99 -4.44 6.96 -3.63
N GLY A 100 -4.32 5.96 -4.52
CA GLY A 100 -3.04 5.41 -4.95
C GLY A 100 -2.18 6.42 -5.69
N VAL A 101 -2.78 7.15 -6.64
CA VAL A 101 -2.11 8.25 -7.37
C VAL A 101 -1.64 9.34 -6.40
N ILE A 102 -2.50 9.76 -5.46
CA ILE A 102 -2.13 10.75 -4.44
C ILE A 102 -0.98 10.23 -3.57
N GLY A 103 -1.04 8.96 -3.14
CA GLY A 103 0.00 8.33 -2.35
C GLY A 103 1.35 8.28 -3.06
N VAL A 104 1.37 7.98 -4.36
CA VAL A 104 2.59 8.05 -5.18
C VAL A 104 3.06 9.50 -5.37
N GLY A 105 2.15 10.46 -5.47
CA GLY A 105 2.52 11.88 -5.48
C GLY A 105 3.22 12.32 -4.19
N ILE A 106 2.70 11.88 -3.04
CA ILE A 106 3.34 12.12 -1.73
C ILE A 106 4.71 11.44 -1.66
N TRP A 107 4.80 10.19 -2.11
CA TRP A 107 6.07 9.48 -2.23
C TRP A 107 7.07 10.26 -3.07
N HIS A 108 6.65 10.70 -4.27
CA HIS A 108 7.49 11.44 -5.19
C HIS A 108 8.07 12.68 -4.51
N VAL A 109 7.26 13.42 -3.75
CA VAL A 109 7.72 14.61 -3.01
C VAL A 109 8.68 14.23 -1.88
N LEU A 110 8.26 13.36 -0.97
CA LEU A 110 8.97 13.16 0.31
C LEU A 110 10.18 12.24 0.19
N VAL A 111 10.04 11.09 -0.48
CA VAL A 111 11.13 10.12 -0.59
C VAL A 111 12.26 10.68 -1.44
N ASN A 112 11.94 11.31 -2.57
CA ASN A 112 12.99 11.88 -3.43
C ASN A 112 13.66 13.11 -2.83
N PHE A 113 12.94 13.90 -2.03
CA PHE A 113 13.57 14.93 -1.20
C PHE A 113 14.57 14.32 -0.21
N SER A 114 14.20 13.23 0.47
CA SER A 114 15.10 12.52 1.38
C SER A 114 16.34 11.96 0.65
N VAL A 115 16.17 11.39 -0.54
CA VAL A 115 17.27 10.88 -1.37
C VAL A 115 18.25 11.99 -1.76
N TRP A 116 17.75 13.17 -2.12
CA TRP A 116 18.60 14.33 -2.39
C TRP A 116 19.27 14.85 -1.12
N PHE A 117 18.51 15.03 -0.04
CA PHE A 117 18.99 15.60 1.22
C PHE A 117 20.09 14.76 1.86
N THR A 118 19.99 13.44 1.75
CA THR A 118 21.03 12.50 2.24
C THR A 118 22.28 12.45 1.35
N GLY A 119 22.27 13.13 0.20
CA GLY A 119 23.35 13.09 -0.79
C GLY A 119 23.42 11.78 -1.59
N LEU A 120 22.45 10.87 -1.40
CA LEU A 120 22.45 9.55 -2.02
C LEU A 120 22.37 9.62 -3.56
N SER A 121 21.68 10.62 -4.11
CA SER A 121 21.60 10.78 -5.56
C SER A 121 22.90 11.29 -6.19
N GLY A 122 23.70 12.08 -5.47
CA GLY A 122 24.83 12.82 -6.04
C GLY A 122 24.44 13.87 -7.10
N LEU A 123 23.14 14.18 -7.21
CA LEU A 123 22.56 15.07 -8.23
C LEU A 123 22.01 16.36 -7.61
N SER A 124 21.75 17.36 -8.44
CA SER A 124 20.95 18.52 -8.03
C SER A 124 19.53 18.10 -7.60
N LEU A 125 18.83 18.95 -6.85
CA LEU A 125 17.46 18.69 -6.42
C LEU A 125 16.56 18.38 -7.62
N ALA A 126 16.53 19.26 -8.62
CA ALA A 126 15.71 19.10 -9.82
C ALA A 126 16.06 17.81 -10.60
N SER A 127 17.36 17.54 -10.77
CA SER A 127 17.82 16.31 -11.44
C SER A 127 17.43 15.04 -10.68
N THR A 128 17.42 15.08 -9.34
CA THR A 128 17.00 13.94 -8.50
C THR A 128 15.52 13.63 -8.72
N TYR A 129 14.65 14.65 -8.74
CA TYR A 129 13.23 14.46 -9.03
C TYR A 129 12.96 13.93 -10.44
N ILE A 130 13.67 14.43 -11.45
CA ILE A 130 13.53 13.94 -12.83
C ILE A 130 13.98 12.47 -12.92
N ALA A 131 15.12 12.13 -12.31
CA ALA A 131 15.65 10.78 -12.29
C ALA A 131 14.75 9.78 -11.52
N ALA A 132 13.93 10.26 -10.59
CA ALA A 132 13.03 9.42 -9.81
C ALA A 132 11.78 8.96 -10.56
N ILE A 133 11.38 9.66 -11.64
CA ILE A 133 10.13 9.38 -12.37
C ILE A 133 9.97 7.90 -12.75
N PRO A 134 10.96 7.18 -13.32
CA PRO A 134 10.83 5.76 -13.63
C PRO A 134 10.65 4.87 -12.40
N PHE A 135 11.18 5.26 -11.24
CA PHE A 135 11.00 4.54 -9.98
C PHE A 135 9.59 4.75 -9.43
N ASP A 136 9.09 5.97 -9.49
CA ASP A 136 7.76 6.31 -9.00
C ASP A 136 6.65 5.74 -9.90
N LEU A 137 6.90 5.67 -11.21
CA LEU A 137 6.00 4.96 -12.13
C LEU A 137 5.93 3.46 -11.83
N ARG A 138 7.02 2.81 -11.42
CA ARG A 138 6.97 1.40 -10.96
C ARG A 138 6.15 1.24 -9.69
N LEU A 139 6.25 2.20 -8.76
CA LEU A 139 5.41 2.22 -7.57
C LEU A 139 3.94 2.42 -7.92
N LEU A 140 3.63 3.32 -8.86
CA LEU A 140 2.27 3.53 -9.34
C LEU A 140 1.71 2.28 -10.01
N SER A 141 2.48 1.67 -10.92
CA SER A 141 2.06 0.45 -11.62
C SER A 141 1.78 -0.69 -10.65
N SER A 142 2.68 -0.95 -9.68
CA SER A 142 2.45 -1.98 -8.66
C SER A 142 1.27 -1.64 -7.76
N THR A 143 1.10 -0.37 -7.38
CA THR A 143 -0.03 0.08 -6.55
C THR A 143 -1.36 -0.18 -7.25
N ILE A 144 -1.49 0.22 -8.51
CA ILE A 144 -2.70 -0.01 -9.31
C ILE A 144 -2.94 -1.51 -9.51
N LEU A 145 -1.89 -2.27 -9.86
CA LEU A 145 -1.99 -3.70 -10.12
C LEU A 145 -2.46 -4.46 -8.87
N PHE A 146 -1.76 -4.32 -7.75
CA PHE A 146 -2.10 -5.06 -6.53
C PHE A 146 -3.43 -4.60 -5.92
N SER A 147 -3.73 -3.30 -5.90
CA SER A 147 -5.02 -2.83 -5.37
C SER A 147 -6.20 -3.32 -6.22
N SER A 148 -6.03 -3.38 -7.54
CA SER A 148 -7.03 -3.96 -8.44
C SER A 148 -7.20 -5.46 -8.22
N LEU A 149 -6.10 -6.20 -8.03
CA LEU A 149 -6.14 -7.63 -7.70
C LEU A 149 -6.87 -7.87 -6.38
N PHE A 150 -6.58 -7.09 -5.33
CA PHE A 150 -7.26 -7.18 -4.05
C PHE A 150 -8.76 -6.89 -4.17
N TYR A 151 -9.13 -5.87 -4.94
CA TYR A 151 -10.52 -5.51 -5.21
C TYR A 151 -11.27 -6.61 -5.96
N LEU A 152 -10.68 -7.15 -7.03
CA LEU A 152 -11.27 -8.24 -7.80
C LEU A 152 -11.45 -9.50 -6.95
N PHE A 153 -10.42 -9.88 -6.19
CA PHE A 153 -10.49 -11.04 -5.31
C PHE A 153 -11.63 -10.91 -4.30
N ARG A 154 -11.74 -9.76 -3.62
CA ARG A 154 -12.84 -9.47 -2.68
C ARG A 154 -14.20 -9.59 -3.37
N TYR A 155 -14.35 -9.02 -4.57
CA TYR A 155 -15.60 -9.06 -5.32
C TYR A 155 -15.99 -10.51 -5.68
N SER A 156 -15.04 -11.31 -6.16
CA SER A 156 -15.27 -12.71 -6.49
C SER A 156 -15.66 -13.55 -5.26
N VAL A 157 -15.00 -13.36 -4.12
CA VAL A 157 -15.31 -14.08 -2.88
C VAL A 157 -16.70 -13.74 -2.38
N LEU A 158 -17.06 -12.45 -2.32
CA LEU A 158 -18.38 -12.02 -1.88
C LEU A 158 -19.49 -12.50 -2.82
N GLY A 159 -19.25 -12.44 -4.13
CA GLY A 159 -20.21 -12.94 -5.12
C GLY A 159 -20.37 -14.46 -5.09
N TRP A 160 -19.36 -15.22 -4.67
CA TRP A 160 -19.49 -16.66 -4.45
C TRP A 160 -20.31 -16.95 -3.20
N TYR A 161 -20.05 -16.25 -2.10
CA TYR A 161 -20.79 -16.40 -0.85
C TYR A 161 -22.29 -16.07 -1.03
N SER A 162 -22.63 -15.00 -1.74
CA SER A 162 -24.03 -14.64 -2.02
C SER A 162 -24.79 -15.71 -2.81
N ARG A 163 -24.10 -16.54 -3.60
CA ARG A 163 -24.71 -17.68 -4.33
C ARG A 163 -24.93 -18.91 -3.45
N LEU A 164 -24.16 -19.07 -2.36
CA LEU A 164 -24.34 -20.16 -1.41
C LEU A 164 -25.50 -19.88 -0.47
N ASP A 165 -25.67 -18.64 -0.03
CA ASP A 165 -26.78 -18.23 0.84
C ASP A 165 -28.14 -18.17 0.11
N SER A 166 -28.15 -18.16 -1.23
CA SER A 166 -29.37 -18.15 -2.05
C SER A 166 -29.93 -19.53 -2.41
N ASN A 167 -29.22 -20.62 -2.05
CA ASN A 167 -29.61 -22.01 -2.29
C ASN A 167 -29.96 -22.71 -0.98
#